data_AF-A0AA36IMA0-F1
#
_entry.id   AF-A0AA36IMA0-F1
#
_cell.length_a   1.000
_cell.length_b   1.000
_cell.length_c   1.000
_cell.angle_alpha   90.00
_cell.angle_beta   90.00
_cell.angle_gamma   90.00
#
_symmetry.space_group_name_H-M   'P 1'
#
loop_
_entity.id
_entity.type
_entity.pdbx_description
1 polymer ?
#
loop_
_entity_poly.entity_id
_entity_poly.type
_entity_poly.pdbx_seq_one_letter_code
_entity_poly.pdbx_strand_id
1 'polypeptide(L)'
;MRQQELTRALLKLRNRRSPPELARELLAQAAEGRVACNVLHYNASISACERSSHWQDALDFFDEMGRQKMQQDCYSFNSIIHALSSTQWQAALRLLDDMPLKRLEPDYITYSSCIRACDQGSAWTSALAFLRVMLEAGTCNAVACSACISACGRAGGWRKALALLATMQARAVRRDVAVFNAALSACERNGAWQAALAVFEGMDTKDAVTYSASMTALEKAEKWPEALAVLQEMKCQRLKPTVVSFGAAMSASARGSQWPLALCILEELRRSGFKLGPALCSGLLQHGFASLPRPLAADAAMLQDKVAPDDFASSVLLAECEQRRLSATEASGGGRPRLVARVK
;
A
#
# COMPACT_ATOMS: atom_id res chain seq x y z
N MET A 1 29.85 32.38 -15.25
CA MET A 1 28.91 31.58 -16.07
C MET A 1 28.05 32.54 -16.90
N ARG A 2 27.82 32.31 -18.20
CA ARG A 2 26.86 33.15 -18.95
C ARG A 2 25.43 32.74 -18.59
N GLN A 3 24.47 33.68 -18.55
CA GLN A 3 23.08 33.42 -18.13
C GLN A 3 22.42 32.24 -18.88
N GLN A 4 22.72 32.07 -20.18
CA GLN A 4 22.22 30.94 -20.97
C GLN A 4 22.78 29.56 -20.55
N GLU A 5 24.00 29.50 -20.03
CA GLU A 5 24.61 28.26 -19.53
C GLU A 5 23.95 27.83 -18.22
N LEU A 6 23.67 28.79 -17.34
CA LEU A 6 22.94 28.58 -16.09
C LEU A 6 21.53 28.04 -16.38
N THR A 7 20.78 28.68 -17.29
CA THR A 7 19.44 28.24 -17.66
C THR A 7 19.45 26.83 -18.25
N ARG A 8 20.43 26.49 -19.10
CA ARG A 8 20.58 25.12 -19.64
C ARG A 8 20.93 24.10 -18.57
N ALA A 9 21.82 24.43 -17.63
CA ALA A 9 22.22 23.53 -16.55
C ALA A 9 21.04 23.23 -15.62
N LEU A 10 20.30 24.25 -15.19
CA LEU A 10 19.13 24.10 -14.33
C LEU A 10 17.97 23.39 -15.03
N LEU A 11 17.74 23.65 -16.33
CA LEU A 11 16.74 22.89 -17.10
C LEU A 11 17.11 21.42 -17.29
N LYS A 12 18.41 21.09 -17.40
CA LYS A 12 18.87 19.69 -17.39
C LYS A 12 18.64 19.04 -16.03
N LEU A 13 18.84 19.78 -14.94
CA LEU A 13 18.57 19.31 -13.58
C LEU A 13 17.08 19.09 -13.31
N ARG A 14 16.22 19.96 -13.84
CA ARG A 14 14.75 19.83 -13.74
C ARG A 14 14.25 18.44 -14.13
N ASN A 15 14.86 17.81 -15.12
CA ASN A 15 14.45 16.52 -15.65
C ASN A 15 15.18 15.32 -15.00
N ARG A 16 16.18 15.55 -14.14
CA ARG A 16 16.97 14.49 -13.49
C ARG A 16 16.68 14.45 -12.00
N ARG A 17 16.64 13.25 -11.41
CA ARG A 17 16.74 13.09 -9.95
C ARG A 17 18.13 13.53 -9.53
N SER A 18 18.25 14.79 -9.13
CA SER A 18 19.52 15.43 -8.80
C SER A 18 19.45 15.97 -7.38
N PRO A 19 20.56 15.95 -6.64
CA PRO A 19 20.59 16.46 -5.28
C PRO A 19 20.32 17.98 -5.28
N PRO A 20 19.56 18.48 -4.30
CA PRO A 20 19.23 19.90 -4.18
C PRO A 20 20.47 20.77 -3.94
N GLU A 21 21.55 20.20 -3.40
CA GLU A 21 22.85 20.85 -3.21
C GLU A 21 23.41 21.40 -4.52
N LEU A 22 23.35 20.62 -5.61
CA LEU A 22 23.83 21.06 -6.92
C LEU A 22 22.98 22.22 -7.49
N ALA A 23 21.68 22.26 -7.15
CA ALA A 23 20.84 23.40 -7.51
C ALA A 23 21.19 24.65 -6.67
N ARG A 24 21.51 24.50 -5.38
CA ARG A 24 22.01 25.59 -4.52
C ARG A 24 23.36 26.12 -5.01
N GLU A 25 24.30 25.24 -5.32
CA GLU A 25 25.63 25.62 -5.83
C GLU A 25 25.53 26.43 -7.13
N LEU A 26 24.69 25.99 -8.08
CA LEU A 26 24.50 26.71 -9.34
C LEU A 26 23.83 28.08 -9.13
N LEU A 27 22.90 28.19 -8.18
CA LEU A 27 22.29 29.48 -7.83
C LEU A 27 23.28 30.39 -7.08
N ALA A 28 24.15 29.85 -6.23
CA ALA A 28 25.20 30.60 -5.55
C ALA A 28 26.26 31.13 -6.55
N GLN A 29 26.73 30.27 -7.46
CA GLN A 29 27.64 30.67 -8.54
C GLN A 29 27.02 31.71 -9.48
N ALA A 30 25.69 31.68 -9.67
CA ALA A 30 24.97 32.70 -10.42
C ALA A 30 24.98 34.05 -9.68
N ALA A 31 24.77 34.05 -8.36
CA ALA A 31 24.82 35.25 -7.52
C ALA A 31 26.22 35.88 -7.51
N GLU A 32 27.27 35.06 -7.35
CA GLU A 32 28.67 35.50 -7.42
C GLU A 32 29.03 36.06 -8.81
N GLY A 33 28.51 35.44 -9.86
CA GLY A 33 28.67 35.88 -11.25
C GLY A 33 27.86 37.12 -11.64
N ARG A 34 27.12 37.74 -10.72
CA ARG A 34 26.15 38.84 -10.97
C ARG A 34 25.10 38.51 -12.03
N VAL A 35 24.76 37.23 -12.19
CA VAL A 35 23.69 36.80 -13.10
C VAL A 35 22.37 36.86 -12.33
N ALA A 36 21.43 37.68 -12.82
CA ALA A 36 20.10 37.75 -12.21
C ALA A 36 19.38 36.40 -12.34
N CYS A 37 19.05 35.80 -11.19
CA CYS A 37 18.18 34.63 -11.15
C CYS A 37 16.76 35.04 -11.51
N ASN A 38 16.09 34.25 -12.34
CA ASN A 38 14.71 34.49 -12.76
C ASN A 38 13.80 33.42 -12.18
N VAL A 39 12.48 33.63 -12.24
CA VAL A 39 11.43 32.67 -11.83
C VAL A 39 11.68 31.27 -12.41
N LEU A 40 12.13 31.18 -13.67
CA LEU A 40 12.46 29.91 -14.33
C LEU A 40 13.58 29.12 -13.64
N HIS A 41 14.58 29.79 -13.06
CA HIS A 41 15.69 29.13 -12.37
C HIS A 41 15.21 28.52 -11.06
N TYR A 42 14.41 29.26 -10.28
CA TYR A 42 13.79 28.75 -9.05
C TYR A 42 12.79 27.63 -9.32
N ASN A 43 11.93 27.79 -10.34
CA ASN A 43 10.98 26.75 -10.76
C ASN A 43 11.66 25.44 -11.17
N ALA A 44 12.81 25.53 -11.85
CA ALA A 44 13.63 24.37 -12.19
C ALA A 44 14.24 23.72 -10.94
N SER A 45 14.74 24.50 -9.98
CA SER A 45 15.27 24.00 -8.71
C SER A 45 14.20 23.34 -7.85
N ILE A 46 13.01 23.94 -7.71
CA ILE A 46 11.87 23.36 -6.97
C ILE A 46 11.45 22.04 -7.62
N SER A 47 11.36 21.98 -8.95
CA SER A 47 11.03 20.75 -9.69
C SER A 47 12.12 19.67 -9.61
N ALA A 48 13.39 20.03 -9.42
CA ALA A 48 14.44 19.07 -9.14
C ALA A 48 14.31 18.50 -7.71
N CYS A 49 14.01 19.35 -6.72
CA CYS A 49 13.77 18.97 -5.33
C CYS A 49 12.54 18.05 -5.18
N GLU A 50 11.48 18.35 -5.94
CA GLU A 50 10.28 17.51 -6.07
C GLU A 50 10.65 16.06 -6.45
N ARG A 51 11.52 15.89 -7.46
CA ARG A 51 11.95 14.57 -7.95
C ARG A 51 12.89 13.84 -7.01
N SER A 52 13.66 14.58 -6.21
CA SER A 52 14.57 14.02 -5.20
C SER A 52 13.90 13.84 -3.83
N SER A 53 12.61 14.19 -3.66
CA SER A 53 11.84 14.11 -2.41
C SER A 53 12.38 15.00 -1.27
N HIS A 54 13.14 16.05 -1.58
CA HIS A 54 13.66 17.02 -0.61
C HIS A 54 12.73 18.23 -0.52
N TRP A 55 11.61 18.05 0.18
CA TRP A 55 10.57 19.09 0.29
C TRP A 55 11.00 20.33 1.10
N GLN A 56 11.97 20.17 2.01
CA GLN A 56 12.51 21.27 2.83
C GLN A 56 13.25 22.28 1.96
N ASP A 57 14.17 21.80 1.12
CA ASP A 57 14.91 22.67 0.19
C ASP A 57 13.97 23.30 -0.84
N ALA A 58 12.92 22.57 -1.26
CA ALA A 58 11.90 23.12 -2.15
C ALA A 58 11.15 24.30 -1.51
N LEU A 59 10.80 24.20 -0.23
CA LEU A 59 10.19 25.29 0.54
C LEU A 59 11.16 26.47 0.70
N ASP A 60 12.43 26.20 1.03
CA ASP A 60 13.44 27.25 1.16
C ASP A 60 13.60 28.04 -0.14
N PHE A 61 13.64 27.36 -1.29
CA PHE A 61 13.70 28.02 -2.60
C PHE A 61 12.43 28.83 -2.91
N PHE A 62 11.26 28.34 -2.51
CA PHE A 62 9.99 29.04 -2.71
C PHE A 62 9.90 30.30 -1.83
N ASP A 63 10.34 30.22 -0.59
CA ASP A 63 10.39 31.34 0.35
C ASP A 63 11.43 32.39 -0.11
N GLU A 64 12.58 31.95 -0.59
CA GLU A 64 13.61 32.84 -1.13
C GLU A 64 13.12 33.61 -2.36
N MET A 65 12.38 32.95 -3.26
CA MET A 65 11.71 33.60 -4.38
C MET A 65 10.74 34.70 -3.90
N GLY A 66 10.03 34.47 -2.79
CA GLY A 66 9.20 35.46 -2.13
C GLY A 66 9.99 36.63 -1.53
N ARG A 67 11.10 36.37 -0.84
CA ARG A 67 11.98 37.40 -0.26
C ARG A 67 12.59 38.31 -1.32
N GLN A 68 12.96 37.74 -2.47
CA GLN A 68 13.48 38.49 -3.61
C GLN A 68 12.40 39.23 -4.42
N LYS A 69 11.15 39.26 -3.93
CA LYS A 69 9.99 39.91 -4.57
C LYS A 69 9.74 39.44 -6.01
N MET A 70 10.13 38.20 -6.33
CA MET A 70 9.81 37.61 -7.63
C MET A 70 8.33 37.23 -7.67
N GLN A 71 7.70 37.38 -8.84
CA GLN A 71 6.32 36.95 -9.00
C GLN A 71 6.26 35.42 -9.04
N GLN A 72 5.69 34.85 -7.98
CA GLN A 72 5.40 33.43 -7.91
C GLN A 72 4.22 33.12 -8.84
N ASP A 73 4.38 32.16 -9.74
CA ASP A 73 3.35 31.78 -10.70
C ASP A 73 2.62 30.50 -10.26
N CYS A 74 1.52 30.15 -10.94
CA CYS A 74 0.81 28.89 -10.67
C CYS A 74 1.74 27.68 -10.81
N TYR A 75 2.78 27.77 -11.65
CA TYR A 75 3.76 26.70 -11.80
C TYR A 75 4.60 26.52 -10.54
N SER A 76 5.13 27.59 -9.93
CA SER A 76 5.86 27.55 -8.67
C SER A 76 5.03 26.86 -7.58
N PHE A 77 3.76 27.26 -7.46
CA PHE A 77 2.79 26.69 -6.51
C PHE A 77 2.53 25.21 -6.77
N ASN A 78 2.29 24.82 -8.03
CA ASN A 78 2.07 23.43 -8.40
C ASN A 78 3.30 22.56 -8.09
N SER A 79 4.50 23.04 -8.42
CA SER A 79 5.75 22.32 -8.15
C SER A 79 5.98 22.11 -6.65
N ILE A 80 5.72 23.13 -5.80
CA ILE A 80 5.90 22.99 -4.35
C ILE A 80 4.80 22.12 -3.71
N ILE A 81 3.53 22.27 -4.11
CA ILE A 81 2.42 21.44 -3.64
C ILE A 81 2.67 19.97 -4.01
N HIS A 82 3.17 19.71 -5.22
CA HIS A 82 3.53 18.36 -5.64
C HIS A 82 4.70 17.80 -4.82
N ALA A 83 5.74 18.60 -4.55
CA ALA A 83 6.87 18.19 -3.69
C ALA A 83 6.43 17.86 -2.26
N LEU A 84 5.45 18.59 -1.72
CA LEU A 84 4.90 18.39 -0.37
C LEU A 84 3.88 17.25 -0.30
N SER A 85 3.35 16.78 -1.44
CA SER A 85 2.28 15.79 -1.49
C SER A 85 2.64 14.43 -0.89
N SER A 86 3.94 14.10 -0.79
CA SER A 86 4.40 12.83 -0.25
C SER A 86 4.60 12.83 1.27
N THR A 87 4.89 13.99 1.88
CA THR A 87 5.36 14.06 3.27
C THR A 87 4.52 14.98 4.15
N GLN A 88 4.14 16.16 3.66
CA GLN A 88 3.58 17.26 4.46
C GLN A 88 2.25 17.72 3.87
N TRP A 89 1.23 16.88 3.98
CA TRP A 89 -0.08 17.15 3.38
C TRP A 89 -0.75 18.42 3.91
N GLN A 90 -0.59 18.75 5.19
CA GLN A 90 -1.16 19.98 5.77
C GLN A 90 -0.54 21.24 5.15
N ALA A 91 0.77 21.23 4.91
CA ALA A 91 1.46 22.35 4.27
C ALA A 91 1.00 22.54 2.82
N ALA A 92 0.81 21.43 2.08
CA ALA A 92 0.26 21.46 0.73
C ALA A 92 -1.14 22.09 0.66
N LEU A 93 -2.00 21.83 1.66
CA LEU A 93 -3.33 22.44 1.73
C LEU A 93 -3.28 23.92 2.08
N ARG A 94 -2.41 24.33 3.01
CA ARG A 94 -2.23 25.76 3.33
C ARG A 94 -1.76 26.56 2.11
N LEU A 95 -0.84 26.00 1.33
CA LEU A 95 -0.36 26.67 0.11
C LEU A 95 -1.45 26.80 -0.96
N LEU A 96 -2.41 25.87 -1.02
CA LEU A 96 -3.57 26.00 -1.89
C LEU A 96 -4.47 27.17 -1.44
N ASP A 97 -4.70 27.31 -0.14
CA ASP A 97 -5.50 28.41 0.43
C ASP A 97 -4.84 29.79 0.21
N ASP A 98 -3.51 29.83 0.09
CA ASP A 98 -2.75 31.05 -0.21
C ASP A 98 -2.85 31.49 -1.69
N MET A 99 -3.18 30.61 -2.63
CA MET A 99 -3.21 30.94 -4.08
C MET A 99 -4.26 32.02 -4.42
N PRO A 100 -5.53 31.93 -3.96
CA PRO A 100 -6.52 32.97 -4.19
C PRO A 100 -6.14 34.33 -3.59
N LEU A 101 -5.45 34.33 -2.43
CA LEU A 101 -4.96 35.57 -1.80
C LEU A 101 -3.93 36.29 -2.67
N LYS A 102 -3.19 35.54 -3.49
CA LYS A 102 -2.25 36.08 -4.49
C LYS A 102 -2.87 36.30 -5.87
N ARG A 103 -4.21 36.21 -5.99
CA ARG A 103 -4.96 36.34 -7.25
C ARG A 103 -4.56 35.29 -8.30
N LEU A 104 -4.13 34.12 -7.84
CA LEU A 104 -3.83 32.96 -8.69
C LEU A 104 -5.00 31.97 -8.60
N GLU A 105 -5.49 31.51 -9.75
CA GLU A 105 -6.52 30.47 -9.80
C GLU A 105 -5.86 29.08 -9.77
N PRO A 106 -6.22 28.21 -8.81
CA PRO A 106 -5.78 26.82 -8.82
C PRO A 106 -6.24 26.10 -10.08
N ASP A 107 -5.34 25.34 -10.69
CA ASP A 107 -5.65 24.54 -11.87
C ASP A 107 -5.92 23.07 -11.49
N TYR A 108 -6.21 22.25 -12.50
CA TYR A 108 -6.44 20.82 -12.29
C TYR A 108 -5.19 20.10 -11.74
N ILE A 109 -3.98 20.61 -12.02
CA ILE A 109 -2.72 20.06 -11.52
C ILE A 109 -2.62 20.35 -10.02
N THR A 110 -2.97 21.56 -9.59
CA THR A 110 -3.02 21.95 -8.18
C THR A 110 -3.94 21.02 -7.41
N TYR A 111 -5.20 20.87 -7.84
CA TYR A 111 -6.16 20.01 -7.16
C TYR A 111 -5.75 18.54 -7.16
N SER A 112 -5.21 18.01 -8.27
CA SER A 112 -4.73 16.63 -8.32
C SER A 112 -3.56 16.38 -7.36
N SER A 113 -2.66 17.35 -7.20
CA SER A 113 -1.52 17.28 -6.27
C SER A 113 -2.00 17.35 -4.81
N CYS A 114 -2.96 18.23 -4.51
CA CYS A 114 -3.60 18.30 -3.19
C CYS A 114 -4.36 17.03 -2.85
N ILE A 115 -5.06 16.41 -3.80
CA ILE A 115 -5.75 15.13 -3.59
C ILE A 115 -4.74 14.01 -3.28
N ARG A 116 -3.61 13.97 -4.00
CA ARG A 116 -2.51 13.04 -3.70
C ARG A 116 -1.92 13.27 -2.30
N ALA A 117 -1.78 14.53 -1.90
CA ALA A 117 -1.37 14.89 -0.54
C ALA A 117 -2.38 14.39 0.50
N CYS A 118 -3.67 14.60 0.26
CA CYS A 118 -4.74 14.13 1.14
C CYS A 118 -4.79 12.61 1.25
N ASP A 119 -4.44 11.89 0.18
CA ASP A 119 -4.30 10.43 0.21
C ASP A 119 -3.25 10.02 1.27
N GLN A 120 -2.05 10.60 1.25
CA GLN A 120 -1.02 10.31 2.28
C GLN A 120 -1.46 10.72 3.69
N GLY A 121 -2.13 11.86 3.81
CA GLY A 121 -2.63 12.38 5.08
C GLY A 121 -3.89 11.71 5.64
N SER A 122 -4.50 10.79 4.90
CA SER A 122 -5.85 10.24 5.19
C SER A 122 -6.93 11.33 5.37
N ALA A 123 -6.72 12.51 4.77
CA ALA A 123 -7.61 13.67 4.82
C ALA A 123 -8.73 13.56 3.77
N TRP A 124 -9.58 12.54 3.92
CA TRP A 124 -10.60 12.18 2.92
C TRP A 124 -11.67 13.26 2.69
N THR A 125 -11.97 14.08 3.70
CA THR A 125 -12.97 15.17 3.59
C THR A 125 -12.52 16.22 2.58
N SER A 126 -11.28 16.72 2.72
CA SER A 126 -10.68 17.68 1.81
C SER A 126 -10.50 17.06 0.42
N ALA A 127 -10.06 15.80 0.34
CA ALA A 127 -9.95 15.09 -0.94
C ALA A 127 -11.28 15.05 -1.70
N LEU A 128 -12.40 14.76 -1.01
CA LEU A 128 -13.73 14.76 -1.61
C LEU A 128 -14.19 16.15 -2.04
N ALA A 129 -13.88 17.19 -1.26
CA ALA A 129 -14.20 18.57 -1.60
C ALA A 129 -13.49 19.00 -2.90
N PHE A 130 -12.19 18.75 -3.01
CA PHE A 130 -11.43 19.06 -4.24
C PHE A 130 -11.90 18.23 -5.43
N LEU A 131 -12.22 16.94 -5.20
CA LEU A 131 -12.76 16.10 -6.25
C LEU A 131 -14.09 16.63 -6.79
N ARG A 132 -14.98 17.15 -5.93
CA ARG A 132 -16.25 17.77 -6.36
C ARG A 132 -16.00 18.97 -7.26
N VAL A 133 -15.06 19.85 -6.89
CA VAL A 133 -14.68 21.00 -7.71
C VAL A 133 -14.15 20.54 -9.08
N MET A 134 -13.25 19.55 -9.11
CA MET A 134 -12.73 18.99 -10.37
C MET A 134 -13.82 18.31 -11.21
N LEU A 135 -14.79 17.66 -10.54
CA LEU A 135 -15.92 17.01 -11.17
C LEU A 135 -16.90 18.01 -11.78
N GLU A 136 -17.16 19.13 -11.12
CA GLU A 136 -17.99 20.24 -11.65
C GLU A 136 -17.30 20.94 -12.82
N ALA A 137 -15.98 21.10 -12.75
CA ALA A 137 -15.17 21.64 -13.84
C ALA A 137 -14.96 20.68 -15.03
N GLY A 138 -15.37 19.40 -14.90
CA GLY A 138 -15.19 18.39 -15.95
C GLY A 138 -13.73 17.95 -16.17
N THR A 139 -12.84 18.20 -15.20
CA THR A 139 -11.40 17.92 -15.30
C THR A 139 -10.93 16.73 -14.44
N CYS A 140 -11.82 15.93 -13.83
CA CYS A 140 -11.37 14.73 -13.08
C CYS A 140 -10.63 13.77 -14.01
N ASN A 141 -9.43 13.39 -13.60
CA ASN A 141 -8.67 12.30 -14.18
C ASN A 141 -8.77 11.03 -13.30
N ALA A 142 -8.46 9.87 -13.90
CA ALA A 142 -8.47 8.60 -13.17
C ALA A 142 -7.52 8.60 -11.95
N VAL A 143 -6.41 9.35 -12.02
CA VAL A 143 -5.42 9.46 -10.95
C VAL A 143 -5.99 10.17 -9.71
N ALA A 144 -6.65 11.32 -9.87
CA ALA A 144 -7.27 12.05 -8.77
C ALA A 144 -8.43 11.24 -8.17
N CYS A 145 -9.28 10.69 -9.03
CA CYS A 145 -10.39 9.85 -8.61
C CYS A 145 -9.87 8.58 -7.84
N SER A 146 -8.77 7.94 -8.26
CA SER A 146 -8.10 6.81 -7.56
C SER A 146 -7.49 7.20 -6.21
N ALA A 147 -6.80 8.34 -6.15
CA ALA A 147 -6.23 8.87 -4.92
C ALA A 147 -7.33 9.22 -3.90
N CYS A 148 -8.47 9.77 -4.32
CA CYS A 148 -9.63 9.99 -3.44
C CYS A 148 -10.22 8.68 -2.89
N ILE A 149 -10.35 7.65 -3.74
CA ILE A 149 -10.82 6.31 -3.32
C ILE A 149 -9.87 5.71 -2.29
N SER A 150 -8.55 5.81 -2.53
CA SER A 150 -7.51 5.35 -1.62
C SER A 150 -7.55 6.09 -0.28
N ALA A 151 -7.73 7.41 -0.30
CA ALA A 151 -7.87 8.25 0.89
C ALA A 151 -9.10 7.86 1.71
N CYS A 152 -10.24 7.65 1.04
CA CYS A 152 -11.48 7.16 1.67
C CYS A 152 -11.27 5.77 2.28
N GLY A 153 -10.56 4.88 1.59
CA GLY A 153 -10.25 3.54 2.07
C GLY A 153 -9.41 3.52 3.34
N ARG A 154 -8.39 4.39 3.42
CA ARG A 154 -7.55 4.56 4.62
C ARG A 154 -8.32 5.12 5.81
N ALA A 155 -9.27 6.01 5.55
CA ALA A 155 -10.14 6.57 6.59
C ALA A 155 -11.32 5.68 6.99
N GLY A 156 -11.39 4.43 6.51
CA GLY A 156 -12.46 3.49 6.83
C GLY A 156 -13.77 3.68 6.02
N GLY A 157 -13.77 4.61 5.07
CA GLY A 157 -14.94 5.00 4.28
C GLY A 157 -15.17 4.15 3.02
N TRP A 158 -15.19 2.82 3.12
CA TRP A 158 -15.33 1.93 1.95
C TRP A 158 -16.61 2.19 1.14
N ARG A 159 -17.74 2.51 1.80
CA ARG A 159 -19.00 2.86 1.11
C ARG A 159 -18.86 4.09 0.22
N LYS A 160 -18.08 5.09 0.68
CA LYS A 160 -17.82 6.32 -0.10
C LYS A 160 -16.90 6.03 -1.27
N ALA A 161 -15.90 5.17 -1.09
CA ALA A 161 -15.04 4.69 -2.17
C ALA A 161 -15.84 4.00 -3.29
N LEU A 162 -16.83 3.16 -2.94
CA LEU A 162 -17.71 2.54 -3.94
C LEU A 162 -18.68 3.52 -4.59
N ALA A 163 -19.24 4.46 -3.82
CA ALA A 163 -20.08 5.52 -4.37
C ALA A 163 -19.31 6.36 -5.40
N LEU A 164 -18.02 6.67 -5.12
CA LEU A 164 -17.14 7.33 -6.07
C LEU A 164 -16.93 6.49 -7.33
N LEU A 165 -16.66 5.19 -7.19
CA LEU A 165 -16.51 4.28 -8.33
C LEU A 165 -17.76 4.27 -9.22
N ALA A 166 -18.95 4.27 -8.62
CA ALA A 166 -20.22 4.37 -9.35
C ALA A 166 -20.40 5.74 -10.02
N THR A 167 -20.01 6.84 -9.36
CA THR A 167 -20.09 8.18 -9.96
C THR A 167 -19.16 8.33 -11.17
N MET A 168 -18.00 7.66 -11.16
CA MET A 168 -17.09 7.63 -12.33
C MET A 168 -17.74 6.93 -13.52
N GLN A 169 -18.47 5.83 -13.28
CA GLN A 169 -19.22 5.12 -14.32
C GLN A 169 -20.33 6.00 -14.90
N ALA A 170 -21.09 6.69 -14.05
CA ALA A 170 -22.17 7.58 -14.50
C ALA A 170 -21.66 8.77 -15.34
N ARG A 171 -20.42 9.22 -15.10
CA ARG A 171 -19.81 10.34 -15.83
C ARG A 171 -18.88 9.91 -16.97
N ALA A 172 -18.91 8.64 -17.36
CA ALA A 172 -18.06 8.07 -18.40
C ALA A 172 -16.54 8.34 -18.20
N VAL A 173 -16.10 8.52 -16.95
CA VAL A 173 -14.67 8.65 -16.63
C VAL A 173 -14.05 7.25 -16.73
N ARG A 174 -12.97 7.13 -17.52
CA ARG A 174 -12.28 5.87 -17.71
C ARG A 174 -11.81 5.33 -16.36
N ARG A 175 -12.33 4.16 -15.98
CA ARG A 175 -11.85 3.38 -14.84
C ARG A 175 -10.68 2.53 -15.33
N ASP A 176 -9.52 2.76 -14.75
CA ASP A 176 -8.37 1.90 -14.95
C ASP A 176 -8.30 0.83 -13.85
N VAL A 177 -7.40 -0.14 -14.02
CA VAL A 177 -7.16 -1.20 -13.03
C VAL A 177 -6.73 -0.58 -11.68
N ALA A 178 -6.07 0.58 -11.69
CA ALA A 178 -5.63 1.26 -10.47
C ALA A 178 -6.80 1.78 -9.61
N VAL A 179 -7.84 2.35 -10.22
CA VAL A 179 -9.07 2.80 -9.56
C VAL A 179 -9.80 1.62 -8.90
N PHE A 180 -9.90 0.49 -9.60
CA PHE A 180 -10.51 -0.72 -9.05
C PHE A 180 -9.67 -1.34 -7.92
N ASN A 181 -8.35 -1.43 -8.08
CA ASN A 181 -7.45 -1.90 -7.03
C ASN A 181 -7.50 -1.02 -5.78
N ALA A 182 -7.63 0.30 -5.94
CA ALA A 182 -7.84 1.22 -4.83
C ALA A 182 -9.16 0.96 -4.08
N ALA A 183 -10.25 0.70 -4.81
CA ALA A 183 -11.55 0.37 -4.23
C ALA A 183 -11.54 -1.00 -3.53
N LEU A 184 -10.88 -2.01 -4.12
CA LEU A 184 -10.68 -3.32 -3.51
C LEU A 184 -9.86 -3.21 -2.22
N SER A 185 -8.74 -2.48 -2.25
CA SER A 185 -7.92 -2.23 -1.05
C SER A 185 -8.72 -1.50 0.04
N ALA A 186 -9.64 -0.60 -0.34
CA ALA A 186 -10.54 0.05 0.60
C ALA A 186 -11.51 -0.96 1.25
N CYS A 187 -12.07 -1.90 0.48
CA CYS A 187 -12.95 -2.94 0.99
C CYS A 187 -12.19 -3.95 1.88
N GLU A 188 -10.98 -4.34 1.49
CA GLU A 188 -10.10 -5.27 2.20
C GLU A 188 -9.69 -4.74 3.59
N ARG A 189 -9.39 -3.44 3.71
CA ARG A 189 -9.07 -2.82 5.00
C ARG A 189 -10.25 -2.77 5.96
N ASN A 190 -11.46 -2.70 5.43
CA ASN A 190 -12.69 -2.57 6.22
C ASN A 190 -13.45 -3.89 6.41
N GLY A 191 -12.89 -5.01 5.96
CA GLY A 191 -13.53 -6.33 6.05
C GLY A 191 -14.82 -6.47 5.24
N ALA A 192 -15.07 -5.56 4.28
CA ALA A 192 -16.27 -5.55 3.45
C ALA A 192 -16.13 -6.52 2.27
N TRP A 193 -16.03 -7.81 2.57
CA TRP A 193 -15.73 -8.86 1.60
C TRP A 193 -16.78 -9.00 0.50
N GLN A 194 -18.08 -8.83 0.79
CA GLN A 194 -19.13 -8.89 -0.23
C GLN A 194 -18.95 -7.79 -1.27
N ALA A 195 -18.61 -6.59 -0.82
CA ALA A 195 -18.35 -5.47 -1.70
C ALA A 195 -17.05 -5.67 -2.50
N ALA A 196 -16.01 -6.25 -1.88
CA ALA A 196 -14.79 -6.61 -2.58
C ALA A 196 -15.06 -7.60 -3.72
N LEU A 197 -15.87 -8.64 -3.47
CA LEU A 197 -16.28 -9.60 -4.50
C LEU A 197 -17.10 -8.94 -5.62
N ALA A 198 -18.08 -8.09 -5.29
CA ALA A 198 -18.86 -7.39 -6.30
C ALA A 198 -18.00 -6.50 -7.21
N VAL A 199 -17.00 -5.83 -6.64
CA VAL A 199 -16.02 -5.06 -7.43
C VAL A 199 -15.15 -5.98 -8.27
N PHE A 200 -14.69 -7.10 -7.71
CA PHE A 200 -13.87 -8.10 -8.41
C PHE A 200 -14.61 -8.70 -9.62
N GLU A 201 -15.86 -9.11 -9.45
CA GLU A 201 -16.70 -9.66 -10.52
C GLU A 201 -16.95 -8.64 -11.64
N GLY A 202 -17.11 -7.36 -11.29
CA GLY A 202 -17.31 -6.26 -12.24
C GLY A 202 -16.07 -5.82 -13.04
N MET A 203 -14.91 -6.45 -12.85
CA MET A 203 -13.68 -6.13 -13.58
C MET A 203 -13.45 -7.05 -14.79
N ASP A 204 -13.37 -6.45 -15.98
CA ASP A 204 -13.05 -7.16 -17.23
C ASP A 204 -11.59 -7.65 -17.28
N THR A 205 -10.67 -6.85 -16.74
CA THR A 205 -9.24 -7.18 -16.66
C THR A 205 -8.79 -7.21 -15.20
N LYS A 206 -8.27 -8.36 -14.78
CA LYS A 206 -7.83 -8.62 -13.41
C LYS A 206 -6.33 -8.87 -13.41
N ASP A 207 -5.58 -8.18 -12.55
CA ASP A 207 -4.15 -8.38 -12.37
C ASP A 207 -3.85 -9.13 -11.07
N ALA A 208 -2.58 -9.51 -10.87
CA ALA A 208 -2.18 -10.24 -9.65
C ALA A 208 -2.50 -9.47 -8.36
N VAL A 209 -2.53 -8.12 -8.42
CA VAL A 209 -2.86 -7.25 -7.28
C VAL A 209 -4.36 -7.35 -6.95
N THR A 210 -5.21 -7.39 -7.96
CA THR A 210 -6.67 -7.57 -7.86
C THR A 210 -7.01 -8.87 -7.14
N TYR A 211 -6.36 -9.97 -7.57
CA TYR A 211 -6.51 -11.30 -6.96
C TYR A 211 -6.02 -11.32 -5.51
N SER A 212 -4.83 -10.78 -5.25
CA SER A 212 -4.29 -10.76 -3.87
C SER A 212 -5.16 -9.95 -2.92
N ALA A 213 -5.63 -8.76 -3.33
CA ALA A 213 -6.48 -7.91 -2.49
C ALA A 213 -7.82 -8.58 -2.18
N SER A 214 -8.42 -9.25 -3.16
CA SER A 214 -9.67 -9.99 -2.98
C SER A 214 -9.48 -11.20 -2.07
N MET A 215 -8.41 -11.97 -2.24
CA MET A 215 -8.09 -13.09 -1.36
C MET A 215 -7.84 -12.66 0.09
N THR A 216 -7.10 -11.57 0.33
CA THR A 216 -6.88 -11.04 1.68
C THR A 216 -8.18 -10.51 2.31
N ALA A 217 -9.08 -9.92 1.52
CA ALA A 217 -10.41 -9.53 2.01
C ALA A 217 -11.25 -10.75 2.45
N LEU A 218 -11.19 -11.85 1.69
CA LEU A 218 -11.89 -13.11 1.99
C LEU A 218 -11.27 -13.84 3.18
N GLU A 219 -9.95 -13.79 3.33
CA GLU A 219 -9.21 -14.31 4.49
C GLU A 219 -9.70 -13.65 5.79
N LYS A 220 -9.77 -12.32 5.82
CA LYS A 220 -10.25 -11.56 6.99
C LYS A 220 -11.71 -11.86 7.32
N ALA A 221 -12.51 -12.25 6.33
CA ALA A 221 -13.92 -12.60 6.49
C ALA A 221 -14.17 -14.09 6.75
N GLU A 222 -13.12 -14.91 6.81
CA GLU A 222 -13.19 -16.36 7.05
C GLU A 222 -14.02 -17.11 5.99
N LYS A 223 -14.05 -16.56 4.78
CA LYS A 223 -14.76 -17.08 3.60
C LYS A 223 -13.83 -17.95 2.75
N TRP A 224 -13.51 -19.13 3.29
CA TRP A 224 -12.62 -20.09 2.65
C TRP A 224 -13.14 -20.65 1.32
N PRO A 225 -14.44 -20.91 1.08
CA PRO A 225 -14.91 -21.44 -0.20
C PRO A 225 -14.68 -20.46 -1.34
N GLU A 226 -15.02 -19.19 -1.12
CA GLU A 226 -14.84 -18.10 -2.08
C GLU A 226 -13.36 -17.81 -2.31
N ALA A 227 -12.52 -17.86 -1.26
CA ALA A 227 -11.08 -17.68 -1.39
C ALA A 227 -10.43 -18.76 -2.28
N LEU A 228 -10.89 -20.02 -2.16
CA LEU A 228 -10.45 -21.12 -3.01
C LEU A 228 -10.91 -20.95 -4.46
N ALA A 229 -12.15 -20.51 -4.68
CA ALA A 229 -12.67 -20.24 -6.01
C ALA A 229 -11.83 -19.17 -6.73
N VAL A 230 -11.51 -18.07 -6.05
CA VAL A 230 -10.66 -16.99 -6.58
C VAL A 230 -9.24 -17.48 -6.88
N LEU A 231 -8.65 -18.34 -6.04
CA LEU A 231 -7.35 -18.93 -6.29
C LEU A 231 -7.35 -19.85 -7.53
N GLN A 232 -8.41 -20.63 -7.73
CA GLN A 232 -8.56 -21.48 -8.90
C GLN A 232 -8.77 -20.65 -10.18
N GLU A 233 -9.58 -19.59 -10.12
CA GLU A 233 -9.75 -18.65 -11.24
C GLU A 233 -8.40 -18.03 -11.65
N MET A 234 -7.57 -17.62 -10.68
CA MET A 234 -6.23 -17.09 -10.95
C MET A 234 -5.35 -18.09 -11.70
N LYS A 235 -5.39 -19.38 -11.32
CA LYS A 235 -4.66 -20.47 -11.99
C LYS A 235 -5.17 -20.67 -13.43
N CYS A 236 -6.50 -20.69 -13.62
CA CYS A 236 -7.12 -20.86 -14.93
C CYS A 236 -6.78 -19.71 -15.90
N GLN A 237 -6.67 -18.49 -15.38
CA GLN A 237 -6.26 -17.30 -16.14
C GLN A 237 -4.75 -17.25 -16.46
N ARG A 238 -3.99 -18.31 -16.13
CA ARG A 238 -2.52 -18.40 -16.30
C ARG A 238 -1.72 -17.30 -15.60
N LEU A 239 -2.32 -16.61 -14.63
CA LEU A 239 -1.61 -15.68 -13.75
C LEU A 239 -0.88 -16.51 -12.70
N LYS A 240 0.45 -16.35 -12.58
CA LYS A 240 1.25 -17.09 -11.61
C LYS A 240 0.78 -16.73 -10.19
N PRO A 241 0.17 -17.66 -9.43
CA PRO A 241 -0.23 -17.38 -8.07
C PRO A 241 1.00 -17.03 -7.23
N THR A 242 0.88 -15.96 -6.44
CA THR A 242 1.98 -15.50 -5.58
C THR A 242 1.93 -16.22 -4.24
N VAL A 243 3.03 -16.17 -3.48
CA VAL A 243 3.08 -16.66 -2.09
C VAL A 243 1.97 -16.03 -1.23
N VAL A 244 1.61 -14.77 -1.50
CA VAL A 244 0.51 -14.05 -0.85
C VAL A 244 -0.86 -14.68 -1.17
N SER A 245 -1.05 -15.13 -2.40
CA SER A 245 -2.30 -15.76 -2.87
C SER A 245 -2.54 -17.10 -2.17
N PHE A 246 -1.51 -17.96 -2.15
CA PHE A 246 -1.56 -19.23 -1.43
C PHE A 246 -1.69 -19.02 0.08
N GLY A 247 -0.94 -18.07 0.65
CA GLY A 247 -0.99 -17.73 2.08
C GLY A 247 -2.37 -17.27 2.54
N ALA A 248 -3.04 -16.41 1.76
CA ALA A 248 -4.39 -15.93 2.07
C ALA A 248 -5.42 -17.07 1.99
N ALA A 249 -5.37 -17.93 0.97
CA ALA A 249 -6.27 -19.08 0.85
C ALA A 249 -6.05 -20.13 1.95
N MET A 250 -4.80 -20.38 2.32
CA MET A 250 -4.45 -21.25 3.44
C MET A 250 -4.94 -20.69 4.77
N SER A 251 -4.72 -19.39 5.02
CA SER A 251 -5.14 -18.73 6.25
C SER A 251 -6.66 -18.64 6.35
N ALA A 252 -7.36 -18.39 5.25
CA ALA A 252 -8.82 -18.47 5.20
C ALA A 252 -9.34 -19.87 5.56
N SER A 253 -8.72 -20.92 5.00
CA SER A 253 -9.08 -22.33 5.26
C SER A 253 -8.79 -22.75 6.71
N ALA A 254 -7.66 -22.30 7.25
CA ALA A 254 -7.29 -22.50 8.65
C ALA A 254 -8.30 -21.87 9.62
N ARG A 255 -8.73 -20.64 9.35
CA ARG A 255 -9.75 -19.93 10.15
C ARG A 255 -11.14 -20.55 9.99
N GLY A 256 -11.45 -21.07 8.81
CA GLY A 256 -12.67 -21.84 8.53
C GLY A 256 -12.72 -23.25 9.14
N SER A 257 -11.75 -23.63 9.99
CA SER A 257 -11.60 -24.98 10.57
C SER A 257 -11.44 -26.11 9.53
N GLN A 258 -11.09 -25.78 8.28
CA GLN A 258 -10.85 -26.74 7.19
C GLN A 258 -9.35 -27.05 7.06
N TRP A 259 -8.80 -27.68 8.10
CA TRP A 259 -7.39 -28.10 8.17
C TRP A 259 -6.91 -28.96 7.01
N PRO A 260 -7.67 -29.97 6.54
CA PRO A 260 -7.24 -30.80 5.42
C PRO A 260 -7.01 -29.99 4.14
N LEU A 261 -7.87 -29.00 3.87
CA LEU A 261 -7.74 -28.14 2.70
C LEU A 261 -6.51 -27.22 2.81
N ALA A 262 -6.25 -26.67 4.00
CA ALA A 262 -5.05 -25.86 4.24
C ALA A 262 -3.75 -26.65 3.99
N LEU A 263 -3.70 -27.92 4.38
CA LEU A 263 -2.57 -28.82 4.13
C LEU A 263 -2.43 -29.17 2.64
N CYS A 264 -3.53 -29.43 1.94
CA CYS A 264 -3.49 -29.65 0.49
C CYS A 264 -2.90 -28.45 -0.27
N ILE A 265 -3.29 -27.23 0.11
CA ILE A 265 -2.77 -26.00 -0.52
C ILE A 265 -1.27 -25.81 -0.22
N LEU A 266 -0.83 -26.16 0.99
CA LEU A 266 0.59 -26.13 1.37
C LEU A 266 1.43 -27.11 0.53
N GLU A 267 0.91 -28.31 0.27
CA GLU A 267 1.56 -29.28 -0.63
C GLU A 267 1.62 -28.77 -2.07
N GLU A 268 0.56 -28.14 -2.56
CA GLU A 268 0.55 -27.51 -3.88
C GLU A 268 1.59 -26.39 -4.00
N LEU A 269 1.75 -25.55 -2.97
CA LEU A 269 2.77 -24.50 -2.92
C LEU A 269 4.18 -25.10 -2.99
N ARG A 270 4.44 -26.20 -2.28
CA ARG A 270 5.72 -26.93 -2.32
C ARG A 270 6.01 -27.49 -3.70
N ARG A 271 5.02 -28.16 -4.33
CA ARG A 271 5.15 -28.69 -5.70
C ARG A 271 5.41 -27.59 -6.74
N SER A 272 4.94 -26.38 -6.45
CA SER A 272 5.15 -25.19 -7.30
C SER A 272 6.55 -24.57 -7.15
N GLY A 273 7.40 -25.08 -6.25
CA GLY A 273 8.80 -24.65 -6.09
C GLY A 273 9.00 -23.30 -5.38
N PHE A 274 7.97 -22.78 -4.71
CA PHE A 274 8.10 -21.55 -3.92
C PHE A 274 8.79 -21.83 -2.58
N LYS A 275 9.75 -20.99 -2.20
CA LYS A 275 10.37 -21.04 -0.87
C LYS A 275 9.34 -20.68 0.20
N LEU A 276 9.16 -21.57 1.18
CA LEU A 276 8.26 -21.34 2.31
C LEU A 276 8.80 -20.21 3.19
N GLY A 277 8.02 -19.13 3.31
CA GLY A 277 8.34 -18.02 4.19
C GLY A 277 7.93 -18.30 5.65
N PRO A 278 8.69 -17.82 6.66
CA PRO A 278 8.33 -17.96 8.08
C PRO A 278 6.93 -17.39 8.42
N ALA A 279 6.54 -16.31 7.75
CA ALA A 279 5.23 -15.67 7.94
C ALA A 279 4.05 -16.60 7.58
N LEU A 280 4.18 -17.40 6.51
CA LEU A 280 3.16 -18.35 6.09
C LEU A 280 2.94 -19.46 7.13
N CYS A 281 4.04 -19.94 7.72
CA CYS A 281 4.00 -20.95 8.78
C CYS A 281 3.46 -20.36 10.08
N SER A 282 3.84 -19.12 10.44
CA SER A 282 3.33 -18.45 11.64
C SER A 282 1.82 -18.23 11.62
N GLY A 283 1.22 -17.93 10.45
CA GLY A 283 -0.22 -17.77 10.31
C GLY A 283 -1.00 -19.09 10.48
N LEU A 284 -0.46 -20.19 9.94
CA LEU A 284 -0.97 -21.55 10.19
C LEU A 284 -0.88 -21.93 11.68
N LEU A 285 0.22 -21.58 12.35
CA LEU A 285 0.47 -21.89 13.76
C LEU A 285 -0.45 -21.10 14.69
N GLN A 286 -0.57 -19.78 14.49
CA GLN A 286 -1.34 -18.89 15.36
C GLN A 286 -2.84 -19.15 15.33
N HIS A 287 -3.45 -19.21 14.15
CA HIS A 287 -4.91 -19.32 14.04
C HIS A 287 -5.38 -20.76 13.97
N GLY A 288 -4.47 -21.66 13.65
CA GLY A 288 -4.85 -22.98 13.28
C GLY A 288 -4.79 -24.04 14.34
N PHE A 289 -3.69 -24.05 15.07
CA PHE A 289 -3.50 -24.99 16.16
C PHE A 289 -4.36 -24.64 17.37
N ALA A 290 -4.92 -23.44 17.45
CA ALA A 290 -5.91 -23.06 18.48
C ALA A 290 -7.27 -23.77 18.31
N SER A 291 -7.61 -24.21 17.08
CA SER A 291 -8.91 -24.81 16.75
C SER A 291 -8.91 -26.34 16.65
N LEU A 292 -7.75 -27.00 16.84
CA LEU A 292 -7.64 -28.45 16.74
C LEU A 292 -8.39 -29.17 17.87
N PRO A 293 -9.31 -30.10 17.55
CA PRO A 293 -9.68 -31.14 18.50
C PRO A 293 -8.44 -32.00 18.79
N ARG A 294 -8.29 -32.39 20.07
CA ARG A 294 -7.14 -33.13 20.62
C ARG A 294 -6.72 -34.46 19.93
N PRO A 295 -7.47 -35.17 19.05
CA PRO A 295 -6.99 -36.45 18.53
C PRO A 295 -6.04 -36.37 17.33
N LEU A 296 -5.96 -35.24 16.61
CA LEU A 296 -5.16 -35.15 15.37
C LEU A 296 -3.65 -34.95 15.58
N ALA A 297 -3.18 -34.85 16.83
CA ALA A 297 -1.75 -34.91 17.15
C ALA A 297 -1.10 -36.26 16.76
N ALA A 298 -1.90 -37.31 16.55
CA ALA A 298 -1.42 -38.61 16.07
C ALA A 298 -1.05 -38.60 14.57
N ASP A 299 -1.72 -37.77 13.76
CA ASP A 299 -1.46 -37.70 12.30
C ASP A 299 -0.27 -36.81 11.96
N ALA A 300 0.26 -36.05 12.92
CA ALA A 300 1.53 -35.34 12.79
C ALA A 300 2.73 -36.30 12.57
N ALA A 301 2.60 -37.58 12.96
CA ALA A 301 3.59 -38.61 12.66
C ALA A 301 3.56 -39.03 11.17
N MET A 302 2.42 -38.93 10.48
CA MET A 302 2.34 -39.19 9.03
C MET A 302 3.02 -38.10 8.19
N LEU A 303 3.19 -36.90 8.74
CA LEU A 303 3.97 -35.82 8.12
C LEU A 303 5.49 -36.04 8.23
N GLN A 304 5.98 -36.88 9.15
CA GLN A 304 7.42 -37.20 9.26
C GLN A 304 7.93 -38.02 8.07
N ASP A 305 7.06 -38.83 7.43
CA ASP A 305 7.50 -39.82 6.44
C ASP A 305 7.54 -39.27 5.00
N LYS A 306 7.06 -38.04 4.77
CA LYS A 306 7.00 -37.41 3.43
C LYS A 306 7.70 -36.06 3.32
N VAL A 307 8.33 -35.56 4.39
CA VAL A 307 8.94 -34.23 4.41
C VAL A 307 10.45 -34.35 4.58
N ALA A 308 11.22 -33.81 3.63
CA ALA A 308 12.67 -33.78 3.71
C ALA A 308 13.14 -33.05 4.99
N PRO A 309 14.16 -33.57 5.70
CA PRO A 309 14.55 -33.10 7.04
C PRO A 309 15.14 -31.68 7.10
N ASP A 310 15.47 -31.05 5.97
CA ASP A 310 16.20 -29.77 5.93
C ASP A 310 15.31 -28.51 5.88
N ASP A 311 13.99 -28.65 6.01
CA ASP A 311 13.04 -27.54 5.77
C ASP A 311 12.61 -26.86 7.09
N PHE A 312 12.70 -25.53 7.15
CA PHE A 312 12.29 -24.69 8.30
C PHE A 312 10.84 -24.94 8.75
N ALA A 313 9.98 -25.37 7.83
CA ALA A 313 8.60 -25.77 8.15
C ALA A 313 8.52 -27.08 8.96
N SER A 314 9.42 -28.04 8.72
CA SER A 314 9.49 -29.30 9.46
C SER A 314 9.98 -29.08 10.89
N SER A 315 11.02 -28.27 11.07
CA SER A 315 11.55 -27.96 12.40
C SER A 315 10.55 -27.18 13.26
N VAL A 316 9.81 -26.24 12.65
CA VAL A 316 8.78 -25.46 13.36
C VAL A 316 7.53 -26.30 13.67
N LEU A 317 7.07 -27.16 12.76
CA LEU A 317 5.96 -28.08 13.03
C LEU A 317 6.32 -29.14 14.09
N LEU A 318 7.57 -29.62 14.11
CA LEU A 318 8.08 -30.55 15.11
C LEU A 318 8.28 -29.88 16.47
N ALA A 319 8.89 -28.69 16.52
CA ALA A 319 9.16 -27.96 17.77
C ALA A 319 7.87 -27.62 18.53
N GLU A 320 6.82 -27.20 17.84
CA GLU A 320 5.54 -26.85 18.48
C GLU A 320 4.72 -28.10 18.87
N CYS A 321 4.85 -29.21 18.13
CA CYS A 321 4.28 -30.52 18.52
C CYS A 321 4.95 -31.05 19.80
N GLU A 322 6.26 -30.90 19.93
CA GLU A 322 6.99 -31.23 21.16
C GLU A 322 6.59 -30.34 22.33
N GLN A 323 6.43 -29.02 22.11
CA GLN A 323 6.02 -28.07 23.13
C GLN A 323 4.60 -28.37 23.65
N ARG A 324 3.68 -28.80 22.79
CA ARG A 324 2.34 -29.25 23.20
C ARG A 324 2.35 -30.63 23.86
N ARG A 325 3.20 -31.56 23.43
CA ARG A 325 3.40 -32.85 24.10
C ARG A 325 3.88 -32.66 25.54
N LEU A 326 4.81 -31.73 25.76
CA LEU A 326 5.32 -31.34 27.08
C LEU A 326 4.23 -30.70 27.95
N SER A 327 3.45 -29.76 27.42
CA SER A 327 2.34 -29.13 28.15
C SER A 327 1.20 -30.12 28.49
N ALA A 328 0.97 -31.14 27.65
CA ALA A 328 -0.01 -32.19 27.90
C ALA A 328 0.48 -33.18 28.98
N THR A 329 1.79 -33.51 29.00
CA THR A 329 2.37 -34.30 30.08
C THR A 329 2.35 -33.58 31.42
N GLU A 330 2.57 -32.25 31.44
CA GLU A 330 2.44 -31.43 32.66
C GLU A 330 0.99 -31.37 33.17
N ALA A 331 0.00 -31.24 32.28
CA ALA A 331 -1.41 -31.27 32.65
C ALA A 331 -1.89 -32.65 33.13
N SER A 332 -1.27 -33.74 32.66
CA SER A 332 -1.53 -35.11 33.15
C SER A 332 -0.71 -35.49 34.40
N GLY A 333 0.35 -34.73 34.71
CA GLY A 333 1.31 -34.97 35.78
C GLY A 333 0.91 -34.45 37.17
N GLY A 334 -0.34 -34.01 37.35
CA GLY A 334 -0.89 -33.59 38.66
C GLY A 334 -1.12 -34.73 39.67
N GLY A 335 -0.85 -35.99 39.30
CA GLY A 335 -0.85 -37.13 40.21
C GLY A 335 0.55 -37.46 40.72
N ARG A 336 0.95 -36.90 41.86
CA ARG A 336 2.19 -37.29 42.58
C ARG A 336 2.28 -38.82 42.73
N PRO A 337 3.41 -39.46 42.36
CA PRO A 337 3.80 -40.68 43.04
C PRO A 337 4.38 -40.29 44.40
N ARG A 338 3.70 -40.68 45.49
CA ARG A 338 4.30 -40.66 46.84
C ARG A 338 5.47 -41.66 46.85
N LEU A 339 6.69 -41.17 46.68
CA LEU A 339 7.90 -41.86 47.14
C LEU A 339 8.27 -41.27 48.50
N VAL A 340 7.86 -41.96 49.56
CA VAL A 340 8.46 -41.80 50.89
C VAL A 340 9.72 -42.64 50.90
N ALA A 341 10.87 -41.96 51.01
CA ALA A 341 12.17 -42.58 51.20
C ALA A 341 12.34 -43.08 52.65
N ARG A 342 12.99 -44.24 52.74
CA ARG A 342 13.57 -44.97 53.89
C ARG A 342 13.95 -44.17 55.16
N VAL A 343 13.72 -44.82 56.31
CA VAL A 343 14.66 -44.82 57.47
C VAL A 343 14.77 -46.24 58.04
N LYS A 344 15.89 -46.91 57.77
CA LYS A 344 16.94 -47.22 58.75
C LYS A 344 18.24 -47.50 58.01
#